data_AF-A0A7Y2FR18-F1
#
_entry.id   AF-A0A7Y2FR18-F1
#
_cell.length_a   1.000
_cell.length_b   1.000
_cell.length_c   1.000
_cell.angle_alpha   90.00
_cell.angle_beta   90.00
_cell.angle_gamma   90.00
#
_symmetry.space_group_name_H-M   'P 1'
#
loop_
_entity.id
_entity.type
_entity.pdbx_description
1 polymer ?
#
loop_
_entity_poly.entity_id
_entity_poly.type
_entity_poly.pdbx_seq_one_letter_code
_entity_poly.pdbx_strand_id
1 'polypeptide(L)' 'MSGDVAVLGVGMHPWGKWGQSFIGYGVKAAQDALKDAGVAWKDIQLVAG' A
#
# COMPACT_ATOMS: atom_id res chain seq x y z
N MET A 1 23.84 1.53 -12.80
CA MET A 1 23.79 1.64 -11.33
C MET A 1 22.91 0.52 -10.83
N SER A 2 23.41 -0.37 -9.98
CA SER A 2 22.54 -1.20 -9.15
C SER A 2 21.92 -0.26 -8.12
N GLY A 3 20.64 0.06 -8.28
CA GLY A 3 19.92 0.93 -7.35
C GLY A 3 19.52 0.12 -6.13
N ASP A 4 19.95 0.55 -4.94
CA ASP A 4 19.49 -0.03 -3.70
C ASP A 4 17.97 0.14 -3.57
N VAL A 5 17.30 -0.88 -3.02
CA VAL A 5 15.85 -0.89 -2.83
C VAL A 5 15.54 -0.77 -1.35
N ALA A 6 14.62 0.12 -1.01
CA ALA A 6 14.14 0.30 0.36
C ALA A 6 12.62 0.17 0.43
N VAL A 7 12.12 -0.37 1.54
CA VAL A 7 10.70 -0.31 1.90
C VAL A 7 10.45 1.04 2.54
N LEU A 8 9.65 1.88 1.87
CA LEU A 8 9.34 3.22 2.39
C LEU A 8 8.14 3.24 3.32
N GLY A 9 7.19 2.33 3.15
CA GLY A 9 6.02 2.25 4.02
C GLY A 9 5.27 0.94 3.92
N VAL A 10 4.53 0.61 4.98
CA VAL A 10 3.71 -0.58 5.09
C VAL A 10 2.29 -0.23 5.51
N GLY A 11 1.33 -1.04 5.06
CA GLY A 11 -0.08 -0.83 5.40
C GLY A 11 -0.83 -2.14 5.43
N MET A 12 -1.74 -2.28 6.38
CA MET A 12 -2.55 -3.47 6.57
C MET A 12 -3.92 -3.07 7.12
N HIS A 13 -4.96 -3.73 6.64
CA HIS A 13 -6.28 -3.57 7.25
C HIS A 13 -6.32 -4.28 8.62
N PRO A 14 -6.80 -3.64 9.70
CA PRO A 14 -6.73 -4.19 11.07
C PRO A 14 -7.56 -5.46 11.29
N TRP A 15 -8.59 -5.67 10.47
CA TRP A 15 -9.43 -6.88 10.51
C TRP A 15 -9.31 -7.64 9.18
N GLY A 16 -9.13 -8.96 9.24
CA GLY A 16 -9.06 -9.82 8.06
C GLY A 16 -10.38 -9.92 7.30
N LYS A 17 -10.53 -10.96 6.45
CA LYS A 17 -11.67 -11.19 5.54
C LYS A 17 -13.02 -11.49 6.23
N TRP A 18 -13.56 -10.52 6.96
CA TRP A 18 -14.81 -10.59 7.72
C TRP A 18 -16.03 -10.28 6.84
N GLY A 19 -16.13 -10.92 5.68
CA GLY A 19 -17.29 -10.80 4.79
C GLY A 19 -17.36 -9.52 3.94
N GLN A 20 -16.35 -8.64 3.96
CA GLN A 20 -16.25 -7.51 3.03
C GLN A 20 -15.41 -7.82 1.79
N SER A 21 -15.58 -7.00 0.76
CA SER A 21 -14.81 -7.06 -0.49
C SER A 21 -13.31 -6.88 -0.25
N PHE A 22 -12.51 -7.74 -0.89
CA PHE A 22 -11.05 -7.62 -0.91
C PHE A 22 -10.55 -6.31 -1.50
N ILE A 23 -11.32 -5.69 -2.40
CA ILE A 23 -11.00 -4.37 -2.96
C ILE A 23 -10.92 -3.34 -1.83
N GLY A 24 -11.90 -3.35 -0.91
CA GLY A 24 -11.94 -2.41 0.21
C GLY A 24 -10.73 -2.56 1.14
N TYR A 25 -10.35 -3.81 1.44
CA TYR A 25 -9.17 -4.08 2.25
C TYR A 25 -7.87 -3.66 1.57
N GLY A 26 -7.72 -3.96 0.28
CA GLY A 26 -6.55 -3.57 -0.50
C GLY A 26 -6.40 -2.06 -0.60
N VAL A 27 -7.48 -1.34 -0.88
CA VAL A 27 -7.48 0.13 -0.95
C VAL A 27 -7.08 0.74 0.40
N LYS A 28 -7.62 0.25 1.52
CA LYS A 28 -7.26 0.77 2.84
C LYS A 28 -5.79 0.51 3.17
N ALA A 29 -5.31 -0.71 2.92
CA ALA A 29 -3.91 -1.08 3.15
C ALA A 29 -2.95 -0.24 2.28
N ALA A 30 -3.28 -0.04 1.00
CA ALA A 30 -2.48 0.80 0.11
C ALA A 30 -2.44 2.27 0.57
N GLN A 31 -3.58 2.83 0.99
CA GLN A 31 -3.64 4.20 1.52
C GLN A 31 -2.80 4.37 2.78
N ASP A 32 -2.80 3.39 3.69
CA ASP A 32 -1.98 3.42 4.90
C ASP A 32 -0.49 3.33 4.55
N ALA A 33 -0.10 2.49 3.61
CA ALA A 33 1.28 2.36 3.16
C ALA A 33 1.82 3.64 2.51
N LEU A 34 1.01 4.32 1.69
CA LEU A 34 1.38 5.61 1.09
C LEU A 34 1.58 6.70 2.15
N LYS A 35 0.72 6.71 3.17
CA LYS A 35 0.83 7.64 4.30
C LYS A 35 2.09 7.40 5.12
N ASP A 36 2.41 6.14 5.42
CA ASP A 36 3.62 5.74 6.15
C ASP A 36 4.88 6.13 5.37
N ALA A 37 4.86 5.91 4.04
CA ALA A 37 5.94 6.31 3.14
C ALA A 37 6.07 7.82 2.89
N GLY A 38 5.09 8.63 3.27
CA GLY A 38 5.09 10.08 3.04
C GLY A 38 5.03 10.48 1.56
N VAL A 39 4.47 9.63 0.69
CA VAL A 39 4.37 9.87 -0.76
C VAL A 39 2.91 9.99 -1.21
N ALA A 40 2.67 10.68 -2.33
CA ALA A 40 1.35 10.78 -2.92
C ALA A 40 1.08 9.62 -3.89
N TRP A 41 -0.21 9.29 -4.11
CA TRP A 41 -0.61 8.29 -5.10
C TRP A 41 -0.05 8.58 -6.51
N LYS A 42 0.04 9.86 -6.88
CA LYS A 42 0.55 10.29 -8.20
C LYS A 42 2.05 10.05 -8.38
N ASP A 43 2.78 9.77 -7.30
CA ASP A 43 4.21 9.47 -7.35
C ASP A 43 4.47 7.98 -7.65
N ILE A 44 3.42 7.15 -7.59
CA ILE A 44 3.52 5.71 -7.83
C ILE A 44 3.53 5.43 -9.33
N GLN A 45 4.59 4.74 -9.78
CA GLN A 45 4.81 4.42 -11.18
C GLN A 45 4.26 3.04 -11.58
N LEU A 46 4.09 2.14 -10.62
CA LEU A 46 3.65 0.78 -10.84
C LEU A 46 2.81 0.30 -9.65
N VAL A 47 1.69 -0.34 -9.94
CA VAL A 47 0.93 -1.13 -8.97
C VAL A 47 0.81 -2.54 -9.53
N ALA A 48 1.13 -3.53 -8.69
CA ALA A 48 0.93 -4.94 -8.96
C ALA A 48 0.06 -5.52 -7.84
N GLY A 49 -0.96 -6.30 -8.21
CA GLY A 49 -1.94 -6.87 -7.28
C GLY A 49 -2.69 -8.02 -7.91
#